data_AF-A0A8I6R8G2-F1
#
_entry.id   AF-A0A8I6R8G2-F1
#
_cell.length_a   1.000
_cell.length_b   1.000
_cell.length_c   1.000
_cell.angle_alpha   90.00
_cell.angle_beta   90.00
_cell.angle_gamma   90.00
#
_symmetry.space_group_name_H-M   'P 1'
#
loop_
_entity.id
_entity.type
_entity.pdbx_description
1 polymer ?
#
loop_
_entity_poly.entity_id
_entity_poly.type
_entity_poly.pdbx_seq_one_letter_code
_entity_poly.pdbx_strand_id
1 'polypeptide(L)'
;MRKFVRWFYTSNATKKAYPDWSWHESAAYAREDDCEGIISVYRMRLDQCQHFWVLDSGVYDFTYYRAVCPPKILIFDTRTDRLVRRVTLPKDVIDAHSLFTNIVLLTNPTDQNCLDNTVAFLSDTYAPGIVTYDARTSRFSRSTHPSMYPDPNAEFFSIMGESFRLSDGVIGMAVDSKAGELYFQPLSSFFIFKVKVEDLLNGNNGNDLPVTIVANKYSQSAGLDFGPLESGREVLVYSEVSENNIVFLDPLTSEKRVVAVSAEKLQFVSDIKITNGELWLASNRLQKFYHSSINSSDTNLRIMKFVSSQL
;
A
#
# COMPACT_ATOMS: atom_id res chain seq x y z
N MET A 1 17.89 26.37 1.28
CA MET A 1 18.93 25.39 0.91
C MET A 1 18.30 24.30 0.06
N ARG A 2 18.60 24.24 -1.24
CA ARG A 2 18.16 23.13 -2.12
C ARG A 2 19.01 21.91 -1.76
N LYS A 3 18.46 20.95 -1.02
CA LYS A 3 19.11 19.65 -0.80
C LYS A 3 19.13 18.92 -2.14
N PHE A 4 20.32 18.64 -2.66
CA PHE A 4 20.50 17.90 -3.89
C PHE A 4 20.16 16.42 -3.63
N VAL A 5 18.89 16.04 -3.84
CA VAL A 5 18.48 14.63 -3.83
C VAL A 5 18.89 14.01 -5.17
N ARG A 6 19.74 12.98 -5.12
CA ARG A 6 20.11 12.19 -6.31
C ARG A 6 19.14 11.02 -6.43
N TRP A 7 18.51 10.91 -7.59
CA TRP A 7 17.56 9.85 -7.91
C TRP A 7 18.16 8.92 -8.97
N PHE A 8 18.02 7.61 -8.80
CA PHE A 8 18.38 6.63 -9.81
C PHE A 8 17.14 6.19 -10.60
N TYR A 9 17.30 6.00 -11.91
CA TYR A 9 16.27 5.50 -12.82
C TYR A 9 16.78 4.24 -13.52
N THR A 10 15.89 3.30 -13.79
CA THR A 10 16.11 2.23 -14.76
C THR A 10 15.28 2.55 -16.01
N SER A 11 15.92 2.99 -17.10
CA SER A 11 15.24 3.42 -18.33
C SER A 11 15.02 2.30 -19.36
N ASN A 12 15.28 1.02 -19.02
CA ASN A 12 15.22 -0.09 -19.99
C ASN A 12 14.94 -1.46 -19.34
N ALA A 13 13.94 -1.55 -18.46
CA ALA A 13 13.53 -2.85 -17.91
C ALA A 13 12.44 -3.47 -18.79
N THR A 14 12.76 -4.53 -19.53
CA THR A 14 11.75 -5.40 -20.14
C THR A 14 10.96 -6.08 -19.03
N LYS A 15 9.64 -5.83 -18.96
CA LYS A 15 8.77 -6.51 -18.01
C LYS A 15 8.68 -7.99 -18.36
N LYS A 16 8.82 -8.86 -17.37
CA LYS A 16 8.56 -10.30 -17.49
C LYS A 16 7.38 -10.65 -16.61
N ALA A 17 6.48 -11.47 -17.11
CA ALA A 17 5.42 -12.06 -16.30
C ALA A 17 6.07 -12.88 -15.17
N TYR A 18 5.49 -12.79 -13.98
CA TYR A 18 5.92 -13.57 -12.82
C TYR A 18 4.75 -14.43 -12.32
N PRO A 19 4.99 -15.69 -11.93
CA PRO A 19 6.19 -16.48 -12.24
C PRO A 19 6.44 -16.65 -13.74
N ASP A 20 5.35 -16.77 -14.50
CA ASP A 20 5.32 -16.87 -15.95
C ASP A 20 3.93 -16.46 -16.47
N TRP A 21 3.70 -16.57 -17.78
CA TRP A 21 2.44 -16.13 -18.41
C TRP A 21 1.20 -16.94 -18.04
N SER A 22 1.34 -18.20 -17.60
CA SER A 22 0.18 -19.03 -17.26
C SER A 22 -0.63 -18.45 -16.11
N TRP A 23 0.03 -17.66 -15.25
CA TRP A 23 -0.61 -16.97 -14.12
C TRP A 23 -1.44 -15.76 -14.52
N HIS A 24 -1.38 -15.32 -15.78
CA HIS A 24 -2.04 -14.10 -16.26
C HIS A 24 -3.15 -14.40 -17.28
N GLU A 25 -3.40 -15.68 -17.59
CA GLU A 25 -4.40 -16.09 -18.59
C GLU A 25 -5.83 -15.72 -18.15
N SER A 26 -6.19 -15.96 -16.89
CA SER A 26 -7.52 -15.63 -16.36
C SER A 26 -7.85 -14.14 -16.54
N ALA A 27 -6.89 -13.27 -16.23
CA ALA A 27 -7.00 -11.83 -16.47
C ALA A 27 -7.13 -11.51 -17.96
N ALA A 28 -6.27 -12.06 -18.81
CA ALA A 28 -6.24 -11.75 -20.24
C ALA A 28 -7.57 -12.03 -20.97
N TYR A 29 -8.35 -13.00 -20.48
CA TYR A 29 -9.62 -13.40 -21.09
C TYR A 29 -10.85 -13.06 -20.25
N ALA A 30 -10.68 -12.37 -19.12
CA ALA A 30 -11.74 -12.08 -18.15
C ALA A 30 -12.57 -13.34 -17.80
N ARG A 31 -11.89 -14.46 -17.56
CA ARG A 31 -12.51 -15.75 -17.23
C ARG A 31 -13.04 -15.71 -15.80
N GLU A 32 -14.32 -16.07 -15.66
CA GLU A 32 -15.02 -16.17 -14.38
C GLU A 32 -15.00 -17.62 -13.84
N ASP A 33 -14.66 -18.58 -14.69
CA ASP A 33 -14.60 -20.01 -14.39
C ASP A 33 -13.23 -20.49 -13.89
N ASP A 34 -12.18 -19.69 -14.09
CA ASP A 34 -10.80 -20.01 -13.69
C ASP A 34 -10.19 -18.92 -12.81
N CYS A 35 -10.31 -19.11 -11.49
CA CYS A 35 -9.76 -18.22 -10.47
C CYS A 35 -8.41 -18.69 -9.89
N GLU A 36 -7.71 -19.58 -10.61
CA GLU A 36 -6.41 -20.11 -10.18
C GLU A 36 -5.28 -19.08 -10.36
N GLY A 37 -5.35 -18.29 -11.42
CA GLY A 37 -4.39 -17.25 -11.78
C GLY A 37 -4.62 -15.91 -11.08
N ILE A 38 -3.85 -14.90 -11.48
CA ILE A 38 -3.90 -13.53 -10.99
C ILE A 38 -4.87 -12.72 -11.85
N ILE A 39 -5.75 -11.93 -11.22
CA ILE A 39 -6.66 -11.00 -11.92
C ILE A 39 -6.12 -9.57 -11.88
N SER A 40 -5.98 -8.97 -10.70
CA SER A 40 -5.58 -7.56 -10.56
C SER A 40 -4.89 -7.30 -9.22
N VAL A 41 -3.63 -6.85 -9.28
CA VAL A 41 -2.77 -6.66 -8.10
C VAL A 41 -2.37 -5.20 -8.00
N TYR A 42 -2.72 -4.58 -6.87
CA TYR A 42 -2.34 -3.20 -6.56
C TYR A 42 -1.02 -3.13 -5.79
N ARG A 43 -0.84 -4.00 -4.79
CA ARG A 43 0.36 -4.05 -3.95
C ARG A 43 0.69 -5.48 -3.51
N MET A 44 1.95 -5.63 -3.14
CA MET A 44 2.62 -6.89 -2.84
C MET A 44 3.69 -6.67 -1.76
N ARG A 45 4.05 -7.72 -1.03
CA ARG A 45 5.09 -7.66 0.01
C ARG A 45 5.98 -8.89 -0.05
N LEU A 46 7.26 -8.70 0.25
CA LEU A 46 8.22 -9.78 0.47
C LEU A 46 8.44 -9.88 1.98
N ASP A 47 8.27 -11.08 2.54
CA ASP A 47 8.66 -11.34 3.92
C ASP A 47 10.17 -11.63 4.04
N GLN A 48 10.68 -11.72 5.27
CA GLN A 48 12.10 -12.01 5.50
C GLN A 48 12.53 -13.43 5.12
N CYS A 49 11.57 -14.35 4.91
CA CYS A 49 11.83 -15.72 4.48
C CYS A 49 11.86 -15.89 2.96
N GLN A 50 11.81 -14.79 2.19
CA GLN A 50 11.72 -14.82 0.73
C GLN A 50 10.38 -15.40 0.21
N HIS A 51 9.29 -15.22 0.94
CA HIS A 51 7.95 -15.43 0.38
C HIS A 51 7.35 -14.11 -0.10
N PHE A 52 6.84 -14.15 -1.32
CA PHE A 52 6.23 -13.02 -2.00
C PHE A 52 4.71 -13.13 -1.90
N TRP A 53 4.14 -12.26 -1.07
CA TRP A 53 2.72 -12.13 -0.77
C TRP A 53 2.07 -11.17 -1.76
N VAL A 54 1.23 -11.71 -2.63
CA VAL A 54 0.53 -11.00 -3.71
C VAL A 54 -0.94 -10.93 -3.35
N LEU A 55 -1.46 -9.72 -3.16
CA LEU A 55 -2.88 -9.48 -2.92
C LEU A 55 -3.57 -9.22 -4.26
N ASP A 56 -4.35 -10.20 -4.70
CA ASP A 56 -5.20 -10.10 -5.88
C ASP A 56 -6.62 -9.69 -5.46
N SER A 57 -7.10 -8.58 -6.03
CA SER A 57 -8.43 -8.06 -5.72
C SER A 57 -9.55 -8.88 -6.37
N GLY A 58 -9.25 -9.63 -7.44
CA GLY A 58 -10.27 -10.32 -8.24
C GLY A 58 -11.14 -9.39 -9.10
N VAL A 59 -10.89 -8.08 -9.07
CA VAL A 59 -11.61 -7.06 -9.85
C VAL A 59 -10.90 -6.85 -11.18
N TYR A 60 -11.52 -7.34 -12.26
CA TYR A 60 -10.99 -7.25 -13.62
C TYR A 60 -11.09 -5.83 -14.18
N ASP A 61 -12.25 -5.19 -13.99
CA ASP A 61 -12.52 -3.84 -14.46
C ASP A 61 -13.13 -3.03 -13.33
N PHE A 62 -12.38 -2.06 -12.83
CA PHE A 62 -12.84 -1.20 -11.75
C PHE A 62 -13.86 -0.14 -12.22
N THR A 63 -13.83 0.30 -13.48
CA THR A 63 -14.73 1.34 -14.01
C THR A 63 -16.20 0.92 -13.94
N TYR A 64 -16.48 -0.36 -14.16
CA TYR A 64 -17.82 -0.95 -14.02
C TYR A 64 -17.96 -1.85 -12.79
N TYR A 65 -16.92 -1.89 -11.95
CA TYR A 65 -16.80 -2.81 -10.82
C TYR A 65 -17.15 -4.28 -11.20
N ARG A 66 -16.46 -4.80 -12.22
CA ARG A 66 -16.58 -6.20 -12.64
C ARG A 66 -15.59 -7.06 -11.85
N ALA A 67 -16.07 -7.62 -10.75
CA ALA A 67 -15.37 -8.69 -10.02
C ALA A 67 -15.62 -10.04 -10.70
N VAL A 68 -14.53 -10.71 -11.12
CA VAL A 68 -14.60 -12.02 -11.80
C VAL A 68 -14.17 -13.17 -10.89
N CYS A 69 -13.43 -12.87 -9.83
CA CYS A 69 -12.97 -13.85 -8.83
C CYS A 69 -13.09 -13.30 -7.41
N PRO A 70 -13.18 -14.16 -6.39
CA PRO A 70 -12.99 -13.74 -5.01
C PRO A 70 -11.58 -13.17 -4.79
N PRO A 71 -11.41 -12.14 -3.95
CA PRO A 71 -10.10 -11.66 -3.55
C PRO A 71 -9.28 -12.77 -2.89
N LYS A 72 -7.98 -12.78 -3.14
CA LYS A 72 -7.08 -13.82 -2.65
C LYS A 72 -5.66 -13.31 -2.39
N ILE A 73 -4.99 -13.95 -1.44
CA ILE A 73 -3.56 -13.82 -1.21
C ILE A 73 -2.88 -15.03 -1.87
N LEU A 74 -1.98 -14.76 -2.79
CA LEU A 74 -1.10 -15.77 -3.40
C LEU A 74 0.30 -15.59 -2.82
N ILE A 75 0.87 -16.66 -2.28
CA ILE A 75 2.18 -16.64 -1.63
C ILE A 75 3.11 -17.53 -2.44
N PHE A 76 4.14 -16.92 -3.01
CA PHE A 76 5.16 -17.61 -3.81
C PHE A 76 6.49 -17.66 -3.06
N ASP A 77 7.23 -18.76 -3.21
CA ASP A 77 8.63 -18.81 -2.78
C ASP A 77 9.51 -18.28 -3.92
N THR A 78 10.15 -17.12 -3.72
CA THR A 78 10.96 -16.45 -4.76
C THR A 78 12.28 -17.17 -5.07
N ARG A 79 12.65 -18.20 -4.30
CA ARG A 79 13.81 -19.04 -4.59
C ARG A 79 13.49 -20.09 -5.65
N THR A 80 12.21 -20.44 -5.79
CA THR A 80 11.73 -21.47 -6.72
C THR A 80 10.70 -20.97 -7.73
N ASP A 81 10.22 -19.73 -7.56
CA ASP A 81 9.13 -19.10 -8.30
C ASP A 81 7.83 -19.93 -8.29
N ARG A 82 7.60 -20.69 -7.21
CA ARG A 82 6.44 -21.58 -7.07
C ARG A 82 5.46 -21.04 -6.04
N LEU A 83 4.17 -21.23 -6.31
CA LEU A 83 3.13 -21.01 -5.31
C LEU A 83 3.33 -21.99 -4.15
N VAL A 84 3.41 -21.48 -2.94
CA VAL A 84 3.48 -22.28 -1.70
C VAL A 84 2.19 -22.24 -0.90
N ARG A 85 1.38 -21.19 -1.05
CA ARG A 85 0.07 -21.10 -0.40
C ARG A 85 -0.86 -20.16 -1.16
N ARG A 86 -2.14 -20.55 -1.26
CA ARG A 86 -3.23 -19.69 -1.71
C ARG A 86 -4.22 -19.53 -0.57
N VAL A 87 -4.62 -18.29 -0.31
CA VAL A 87 -5.59 -17.95 0.74
C VAL A 87 -6.69 -17.12 0.13
N THR A 88 -7.85 -17.72 -0.09
CA THR A 88 -9.04 -17.00 -0.58
C THR A 88 -9.73 -16.32 0.59
N LEU A 89 -10.05 -15.03 0.45
CA LEU A 89 -10.75 -14.29 1.51
C LEU A 89 -12.18 -14.85 1.66
N PRO A 90 -12.65 -15.11 2.89
CA PRO A 90 -13.99 -15.62 3.12
C PRO A 90 -15.03 -14.49 2.95
N LYS A 91 -16.28 -14.87 2.63
CA LYS A 91 -17.35 -13.92 2.28
C LYS A 91 -17.76 -12.99 3.42
N ASP A 92 -17.53 -13.38 4.66
CA ASP A 92 -17.87 -12.61 5.86
C ASP A 92 -16.97 -11.39 6.09
N VAL A 93 -15.79 -11.33 5.46
CA VAL A 93 -14.90 -10.16 5.50
C VAL A 93 -14.93 -9.32 4.22
N ILE A 94 -15.79 -9.68 3.27
CA ILE A 94 -15.95 -9.05 1.95
C ILE A 94 -17.31 -8.36 1.89
N ASP A 95 -17.32 -7.10 1.48
CA ASP A 95 -18.52 -6.33 1.16
C ASP A 95 -18.80 -6.37 -0.36
N ALA A 96 -20.00 -5.97 -0.78
CA ALA A 96 -20.42 -5.98 -2.18
C ALA A 96 -19.47 -5.18 -3.09
N HIS A 97 -18.90 -4.09 -2.58
CA HIS A 97 -17.99 -3.19 -3.32
C HIS A 97 -16.53 -3.24 -2.83
N SER A 98 -16.13 -4.30 -2.13
CA SER A 98 -14.75 -4.44 -1.64
C SER A 98 -13.70 -4.33 -2.74
N LEU A 99 -12.71 -3.47 -2.54
CA LEU A 99 -11.52 -3.39 -3.38
C LEU A 99 -10.29 -3.39 -2.49
N PHE A 100 -9.65 -4.54 -2.40
CA PHE A 100 -8.43 -4.71 -1.60
C PHE A 100 -7.20 -4.18 -2.36
N THR A 101 -6.61 -3.08 -1.89
CA THR A 101 -5.56 -2.35 -2.64
C THR A 101 -4.18 -2.32 -1.97
N ASN A 102 -4.07 -2.74 -0.70
CA ASN A 102 -2.80 -2.79 0.02
C ASN A 102 -2.73 -4.00 0.94
N ILE A 103 -1.52 -4.53 1.10
CA ILE A 103 -1.14 -5.55 2.07
C ILE A 103 0.10 -5.08 2.82
N VAL A 104 0.11 -5.20 4.14
CA VAL A 104 1.31 -5.06 4.98
C VAL A 104 1.44 -6.27 5.89
N LEU A 105 2.67 -6.65 6.19
CA LEU A 105 2.97 -7.86 6.95
C LEU A 105 3.56 -7.49 8.31
N LEU A 106 3.10 -8.15 9.35
CA LEU A 106 3.76 -8.23 10.64
C LEU A 106 4.31 -9.65 10.80
N THR A 107 5.63 -9.75 10.75
CA THR A 107 6.35 -10.99 11.02
C THR A 107 7.55 -10.64 11.89
N ASN A 108 7.87 -11.50 12.86
CA ASN A 108 9.07 -11.30 13.66
C ASN A 108 10.32 -11.39 12.75
N PRO A 109 11.20 -10.37 12.72
CA PRO A 109 12.36 -10.34 11.82
C PRO A 109 13.32 -11.54 11.95
N THR A 110 13.33 -12.23 13.08
CA THR A 110 14.16 -13.42 13.31
C THR A 110 13.43 -14.74 13.03
N ASP A 111 12.15 -14.68 12.66
CA ASP A 111 11.35 -15.87 12.39
C ASP A 111 11.74 -16.48 11.04
N GLN A 112 11.98 -17.78 11.06
CA GLN A 112 12.28 -18.59 9.89
C GLN A 112 11.04 -19.31 9.35
N ASN A 113 9.93 -19.33 10.10
CA ASN A 113 8.65 -19.90 9.69
C ASN A 113 7.62 -18.81 9.37
N CYS A 114 7.94 -17.93 8.40
CA CYS A 114 7.05 -16.83 8.02
C CYS A 114 5.66 -17.28 7.57
N LEU A 115 5.54 -18.44 6.93
CA LEU A 115 4.24 -18.91 6.41
C LEU A 115 3.23 -19.15 7.53
N ASP A 116 3.66 -19.53 8.73
CA ASP A 116 2.74 -19.81 9.85
C ASP A 116 2.78 -18.74 10.93
N ASN A 117 3.73 -17.80 10.91
CA ASN A 117 3.92 -16.79 11.95
C ASN A 117 3.81 -15.34 11.44
N THR A 118 3.13 -15.14 10.32
CA THR A 118 2.86 -13.81 9.74
C THR A 118 1.41 -13.42 9.95
N VAL A 119 1.19 -12.17 10.36
CA VAL A 119 -0.12 -11.51 10.26
C VAL A 119 -0.08 -10.57 9.05
N ALA A 120 -1.04 -10.70 8.15
CA ALA A 120 -1.24 -9.77 7.05
C ALA A 120 -2.40 -8.82 7.35
N PHE A 121 -2.24 -7.53 7.03
CA PHE A 121 -3.28 -6.51 7.10
C PHE A 121 -3.58 -6.04 5.68
N LEU A 122 -4.86 -6.08 5.32
CA LEU A 122 -5.35 -5.78 3.98
C LEU A 122 -6.25 -4.55 4.06
N SER A 123 -5.97 -3.52 3.27
CA SER A 123 -6.86 -2.35 3.20
C SER A 123 -7.91 -2.57 2.12
N ASP A 124 -9.17 -2.50 2.51
CA ASP A 124 -10.30 -2.40 1.61
C ASP A 124 -10.61 -0.91 1.40
N THR A 125 -10.33 -0.41 0.19
CA THR A 125 -10.39 1.03 -0.09
C THR A 125 -11.80 1.50 -0.43
N TYR A 126 -12.62 0.65 -1.06
CA TYR A 126 -13.96 1.00 -1.52
C TYR A 126 -15.08 0.57 -0.59
N ALA A 127 -14.87 -0.47 0.22
CA ALA A 127 -15.63 -0.67 1.44
C ALA A 127 -14.68 -0.42 2.62
N PRO A 128 -14.49 0.85 3.04
CA PRO A 128 -13.41 1.25 3.93
C PRO A 128 -13.30 0.39 5.20
N GLY A 129 -12.19 -0.34 5.29
CA GLY A 129 -11.94 -1.25 6.39
C GLY A 129 -10.56 -1.88 6.31
N ILE A 130 -10.10 -2.44 7.41
CA ILE A 130 -8.87 -3.24 7.47
C ILE A 130 -9.27 -4.67 7.79
N VAL A 131 -8.90 -5.59 6.92
CA VAL A 131 -9.04 -7.03 7.13
C VAL A 131 -7.70 -7.59 7.60
N THR A 132 -7.71 -8.38 8.68
CA THR A 132 -6.51 -9.10 9.11
C THR A 132 -6.60 -10.57 8.71
N TYR A 133 -5.45 -11.16 8.40
CA TYR A 133 -5.26 -12.59 8.23
C TYR A 133 -4.12 -13.05 9.14
N ASP A 134 -4.45 -13.83 10.18
CA ASP A 134 -3.46 -14.50 11.02
C ASP A 134 -3.13 -15.86 10.41
N ALA A 135 -1.93 -15.98 9.82
CA ALA A 135 -1.52 -17.19 9.13
C ALA A 135 -1.37 -18.40 10.07
N ARG A 136 -1.12 -18.17 11.36
CA ARG A 136 -0.98 -19.22 12.37
C ARG A 136 -2.29 -19.94 12.63
N THR A 137 -3.37 -19.17 12.72
CA THR A 137 -4.71 -19.67 13.03
C THR A 137 -5.58 -19.81 11.79
N SER A 138 -5.08 -19.37 10.63
CA SER A 138 -5.83 -19.25 9.37
C SER A 138 -7.14 -18.49 9.53
N ARG A 139 -7.13 -17.47 10.39
CA ARG A 139 -8.33 -16.72 10.78
C ARG A 139 -8.32 -15.34 10.15
N PHE A 140 -9.50 -14.92 9.71
CA PHE A 140 -9.74 -13.56 9.23
C PHE A 140 -10.52 -12.76 10.27
N SER A 141 -10.23 -11.46 10.36
CA SER A 141 -11.08 -10.49 11.05
C SER A 141 -11.29 -9.27 10.16
N ARG A 142 -12.43 -8.60 10.29
CA ARG A 142 -12.69 -7.31 9.65
C ARG A 142 -12.90 -6.25 10.71
N SER A 143 -12.25 -5.11 10.51
CA SER A 143 -12.26 -3.97 11.42
C SER A 143 -12.61 -2.71 10.64
N THR A 144 -13.63 -1.99 11.10
CA THR A 144 -14.07 -0.73 10.50
C THR A 144 -14.09 0.38 11.56
N HIS A 145 -13.76 1.60 11.13
CA HIS A 145 -13.82 2.80 11.96
C HIS A 145 -14.04 4.03 11.06
N PRO A 146 -14.76 5.09 11.49
CA PRO A 146 -15.01 6.28 10.66
C PRO A 146 -13.75 6.91 10.05
N SER A 147 -12.61 6.85 10.74
CA SER A 147 -11.33 7.38 10.23
C SER A 147 -10.75 6.61 9.04
N MET A 148 -11.32 5.46 8.67
CA MET A 148 -10.92 4.69 7.48
C MET A 148 -11.65 5.20 6.22
N TYR A 149 -12.76 5.94 6.38
CA TYR A 149 -13.56 6.47 5.28
C TYR A 149 -12.93 7.76 4.71
N PRO A 150 -13.21 8.09 3.44
CA PRO A 150 -12.81 9.37 2.87
C PRO A 150 -13.44 10.55 3.62
N ASP A 151 -12.67 11.62 3.84
CA ASP A 151 -13.16 12.90 4.31
C ASP A 151 -13.65 13.72 3.09
N PRO A 152 -14.93 14.13 3.04
CA PRO A 152 -15.48 14.93 1.95
C PRO A 152 -14.68 16.22 1.65
N ASN A 153 -13.99 16.79 2.64
CA ASN A 153 -13.17 17.99 2.48
C ASN A 153 -11.79 17.71 1.87
N ALA A 154 -11.41 16.43 1.75
CA ALA A 154 -10.12 15.98 1.27
C ALA A 154 -10.23 15.13 -0.02
N GLU A 155 -11.35 15.18 -0.73
CA GLU A 155 -11.52 14.41 -1.97
C GLU A 155 -10.99 15.09 -3.23
N PHE A 156 -10.72 16.40 -3.16
CA PHE A 156 -10.17 17.16 -4.28
C PHE A 156 -8.64 17.16 -4.23
N PHE A 157 -8.04 16.65 -5.30
CA PHE A 157 -6.59 16.61 -5.51
C PHE A 157 -6.21 17.66 -6.54
N SER A 158 -5.03 18.27 -6.37
CA SER A 158 -4.43 19.14 -7.37
C SER A 158 -2.97 18.78 -7.53
N ILE A 159 -2.57 18.37 -8.74
CA ILE A 159 -1.19 18.02 -9.06
C ILE A 159 -0.80 18.85 -10.27
N MET A 160 0.19 19.72 -10.12
CA MET A 160 0.70 20.56 -11.22
C MET A 160 -0.39 21.40 -11.93
N GLY A 161 -1.41 21.84 -11.19
CA GLY A 161 -2.52 22.63 -11.73
C GLY A 161 -3.65 21.82 -12.38
N GLU A 162 -3.54 20.49 -12.43
CA GLU A 162 -4.61 19.60 -12.86
C GLU A 162 -5.36 19.05 -11.64
N SER A 163 -6.66 19.30 -11.59
CA SER A 163 -7.51 18.88 -10.49
C SER A 163 -8.36 17.67 -10.86
N PHE A 164 -8.59 16.79 -9.89
CA PHE A 164 -9.45 15.61 -10.02
C PHE A 164 -10.00 15.22 -8.64
N ARG A 165 -11.02 14.36 -8.62
CA ARG A 165 -11.67 13.92 -7.38
C ARG A 165 -11.50 12.42 -7.20
N LEU A 166 -11.08 12.00 -6.02
CA LEU A 166 -11.10 10.60 -5.58
C LEU A 166 -11.74 10.54 -4.20
N SER A 167 -12.53 9.51 -3.97
CA SER A 167 -13.23 9.26 -2.69
C SER A 167 -12.73 7.97 -2.06
N ASP A 168 -11.41 7.76 -2.13
CA ASP A 168 -10.78 6.51 -1.72
C ASP A 168 -10.56 6.52 -0.20
N GLY A 169 -10.99 5.44 0.46
CA GLY A 169 -10.79 5.21 1.88
C GLY A 169 -9.36 4.80 2.23
N VAL A 170 -9.23 4.03 3.31
CA VAL A 170 -7.94 3.50 3.81
C VAL A 170 -7.13 2.86 2.69
N ILE A 171 -5.88 3.30 2.55
CA ILE A 171 -4.95 2.80 1.54
C ILE A 171 -3.53 2.67 2.09
N GLY A 172 -2.98 3.74 2.66
CA GLY A 172 -1.62 3.75 3.19
C GLY A 172 -1.61 3.05 4.53
N MET A 173 -0.75 2.05 4.70
CA MET A 173 -0.59 1.30 5.95
C MET A 173 0.89 1.04 6.20
N ALA A 174 1.29 1.08 7.47
CA ALA A 174 2.63 0.72 7.92
C ALA A 174 2.58 0.11 9.32
N VAL A 175 3.40 -0.90 9.59
CA VAL A 175 3.40 -1.61 10.87
C VAL A 175 4.63 -1.22 11.67
N ASP A 176 4.44 -0.81 12.92
CA ASP A 176 5.50 -0.77 13.93
C ASP A 176 5.43 -2.05 14.77
N SER A 177 6.30 -3.00 14.43
CA SER A 177 6.38 -4.29 15.11
C SER A 177 6.83 -4.18 16.58
N LYS A 178 7.58 -3.13 16.95
CA LYS A 178 8.06 -2.93 18.32
C LYS A 178 6.96 -2.34 19.20
N ALA A 179 6.23 -1.36 18.68
CA ALA A 179 5.10 -0.76 19.38
C ALA A 179 3.83 -1.63 19.34
N GLY A 180 3.73 -2.59 18.41
CA GLY A 180 2.51 -3.36 18.19
C GLY A 180 1.39 -2.49 17.60
N GLU A 181 1.76 -1.48 16.79
CA GLU A 181 0.83 -0.51 16.22
C GLU A 181 0.79 -0.63 14.70
N LEU A 182 -0.40 -0.42 14.13
CA LEU A 182 -0.59 -0.21 12.71
C LEU A 182 -0.89 1.28 12.48
N TYR A 183 -0.01 1.96 11.75
CA TYR A 183 -0.29 3.28 11.18
C TYR A 183 -1.10 3.12 9.91
N PHE A 184 -2.10 3.98 9.72
CA PHE A 184 -2.88 3.99 8.50
C PHE A 184 -3.37 5.38 8.10
N GLN A 185 -3.72 5.53 6.83
CA GLN A 185 -4.33 6.73 6.29
C GLN A 185 -5.29 6.40 5.13
N PRO A 186 -6.48 7.02 5.09
CA PRO A 186 -7.24 7.14 3.86
C PRO A 186 -6.50 7.95 2.80
N LEU A 187 -6.75 7.64 1.52
CA LEU A 187 -6.21 8.45 0.44
C LEU A 187 -6.78 9.87 0.55
N SER A 188 -8.10 9.97 0.63
CA SER A 188 -8.83 11.24 0.75
C SER A 188 -8.95 11.64 2.22
N SER A 189 -7.82 11.98 2.85
CA SER A 189 -7.76 12.48 4.22
C SER A 189 -6.48 13.28 4.47
N PHE A 190 -6.57 14.27 5.37
CA PHE A 190 -5.42 15.04 5.86
C PHE A 190 -4.83 14.48 7.16
N PHE A 191 -5.18 13.26 7.56
CA PHE A 191 -4.71 12.68 8.81
C PHE A 191 -3.96 11.37 8.60
N ILE A 192 -3.08 11.07 9.56
CA ILE A 192 -2.49 9.76 9.79
C ILE A 192 -2.99 9.29 11.15
N PHE A 193 -3.47 8.06 11.18
CA PHE A 193 -4.04 7.43 12.36
C PHE A 193 -3.19 6.25 12.79
N LYS A 194 -3.43 5.78 14.01
CA LYS A 194 -2.91 4.50 14.49
C LYS A 194 -3.94 3.74 15.31
N VAL A 195 -3.76 2.43 15.35
CA VAL A 195 -4.53 1.49 16.16
C VAL A 195 -3.60 0.35 16.56
N LYS A 196 -3.85 -0.31 17.69
CA LYS A 196 -3.04 -1.47 18.06
C LYS A 196 -3.38 -2.67 17.18
N VAL A 197 -2.37 -3.49 16.92
CA VAL A 197 -2.51 -4.75 16.18
C VAL A 197 -3.45 -5.72 16.89
N GLU A 198 -3.39 -5.80 18.23
CA GLU A 198 -4.24 -6.68 19.03
C GLU A 198 -5.74 -6.40 18.84
N ASP A 199 -6.11 -5.12 18.75
CA ASP A 199 -7.49 -4.69 18.55
C ASP A 199 -7.98 -5.09 17.15
N LEU A 200 -7.11 -4.98 16.14
CA LEU A 200 -7.44 -5.41 14.78
C LEU A 200 -7.60 -6.93 14.68
N LEU A 201 -6.73 -7.71 15.32
CA LEU A 201 -6.80 -9.18 15.31
C LEU A 201 -8.10 -9.71 15.94
N ASN A 202 -8.59 -9.06 16.98
CA ASN A 202 -9.85 -9.43 17.62
C ASN A 202 -11.08 -9.04 16.77
N GLY A 203 -10.92 -8.12 15.81
CA GLY A 203 -12.01 -7.53 15.06
C GLY A 203 -12.81 -6.54 15.92
N ASN A 204 -13.65 -5.73 15.28
CA ASN A 204 -14.45 -4.77 16.05
C ASN A 204 -15.62 -5.45 16.80
N ASN A 205 -16.19 -6.57 16.35
CA ASN A 205 -17.26 -7.34 17.05
C ASN A 205 -18.40 -6.46 17.65
N GLY A 206 -18.67 -5.29 17.07
CA GLY A 206 -19.63 -4.30 17.60
C GLY A 206 -19.10 -3.33 18.66
N ASN A 207 -17.82 -3.38 19.02
CA ASN A 207 -17.11 -2.41 19.85
C ASN A 207 -16.36 -1.37 19.00
N ASP A 208 -16.15 -0.19 19.56
CA ASP A 208 -15.33 0.85 18.92
C ASP A 208 -13.85 0.47 18.95
N LEU A 209 -13.17 0.62 17.82
CA LEU A 209 -11.71 0.50 17.74
C LEU A 209 -11.06 1.76 18.35
N PRO A 210 -10.08 1.61 19.25
CA PRO A 210 -9.39 2.74 19.88
C PRO A 210 -8.38 3.38 18.91
N VAL A 211 -8.89 4.06 17.89
CA VAL A 211 -8.08 4.77 16.90
C VAL A 211 -7.63 6.12 17.45
N THR A 212 -6.35 6.46 17.26
CA THR A 212 -5.79 7.76 17.64
C THR A 212 -5.17 8.47 16.45
N ILE A 213 -5.22 9.81 16.46
CA ILE A 213 -4.56 10.64 15.44
C ILE A 213 -3.08 10.75 15.80
N VAL A 214 -2.21 10.46 14.83
CA VAL A 214 -0.76 10.62 14.95
C VAL A 214 -0.33 11.99 14.46
N ALA A 215 -0.80 12.40 13.28
CA ALA A 215 -0.42 13.67 12.69
C ALA A 215 -1.46 14.17 11.68
N ASN A 216 -1.45 15.48 11.44
CA ASN A 216 -2.06 16.10 10.27
C ASN A 216 -1.05 16.24 9.12
N LYS A 217 -1.56 16.27 7.89
CA LYS A 217 -0.82 16.45 6.62
C LYS A 217 -1.31 17.72 5.93
N TYR A 218 -0.48 18.29 5.06
CA TYR A 218 -0.87 19.44 4.22
C TYR A 218 -1.73 19.03 3.02
N SER A 219 -1.53 17.81 2.51
CA SER A 219 -2.38 17.24 1.47
C SER A 219 -2.52 15.71 1.63
N GLN A 220 -3.32 15.14 0.74
CA GLN A 220 -3.62 13.72 0.66
C GLN A 220 -2.36 12.88 0.39
N SER A 221 -2.43 11.58 0.70
CA SER A 221 -1.27 10.69 0.63
C SER A 221 -1.68 9.24 0.36
N ALA A 222 -0.95 8.57 -0.53
CA ALA A 222 -1.18 7.16 -0.87
C ALA A 222 -0.17 6.24 -0.17
N GLY A 223 1.12 6.44 -0.44
CA GLY A 223 2.20 5.64 0.16
C GLY A 223 2.45 6.00 1.63
N LEU A 224 2.61 4.96 2.46
CA LEU A 224 2.98 5.05 3.87
C LEU A 224 3.91 3.88 4.18
N ASP A 225 5.02 4.13 4.86
CA ASP A 225 5.86 3.05 5.39
C ASP A 225 6.55 3.46 6.68
N PHE A 226 6.92 2.48 7.50
CA PHE A 226 7.62 2.67 8.77
C PHE A 226 8.84 1.77 8.82
N GLY A 227 9.96 2.30 9.29
CA GLY A 227 11.15 1.49 9.50
C GLY A 227 12.41 2.31 9.74
N PRO A 228 13.52 1.63 10.03
CA PRO A 228 14.80 2.27 10.24
C PRO A 228 15.41 2.74 8.92
N LEU A 229 15.96 3.95 8.92
CA LEU A 229 16.87 4.43 7.87
C LEU A 229 18.28 3.87 8.11
N GLU A 230 19.19 4.08 7.15
CA GLU A 230 20.63 3.74 7.31
C GLU A 230 21.24 4.32 8.61
N SER A 231 20.77 5.48 9.08
CA SER A 231 21.21 6.09 10.33
C SER A 231 20.73 5.37 11.60
N GLY A 232 19.90 4.34 11.48
CA GLY A 232 19.25 3.63 12.58
C GLY A 232 18.01 4.34 13.14
N ARG A 233 17.72 5.58 12.71
CA ARG A 233 16.51 6.30 13.11
C ARG A 233 15.28 5.66 12.45
N GLU A 234 14.30 5.30 13.26
CA GLU A 234 12.98 4.88 12.78
C GLU A 234 12.12 6.10 12.43
N VAL A 235 11.46 6.04 11.29
CA VAL A 235 10.60 7.12 10.78
C VAL A 235 9.35 6.54 10.16
N LEU A 236 8.24 7.24 10.34
CA LEU A 236 7.07 7.07 9.50
C LEU A 236 7.24 7.98 8.27
N VAL A 237 7.12 7.43 7.08
CA VAL A 237 7.37 8.15 5.82
C VAL A 237 6.14 8.14 4.95
N TYR A 238 5.77 9.32 4.46
CA TYR A 238 4.65 9.52 3.56
C TYR A 238 4.96 10.61 2.54
N SER A 239 4.10 10.75 1.53
CA SER A 239 4.17 11.84 0.55
C SER A 239 2.97 12.77 0.67
N GLU A 240 3.13 14.06 0.39
CA GLU A 240 2.01 15.00 0.26
C GLU A 240 1.78 15.28 -1.23
N VAL A 241 0.66 14.76 -1.76
CA VAL A 241 0.38 14.71 -3.20
C VAL A 241 0.38 16.10 -3.84
N SER A 242 -0.32 17.07 -3.24
CA SER A 242 -0.42 18.44 -3.77
C SER A 242 0.86 19.25 -3.57
N GLU A 243 1.70 18.86 -2.60
CA GLU A 243 2.97 19.53 -2.29
C GLU A 243 4.16 18.95 -3.05
N ASN A 244 3.95 17.83 -3.75
CA ASN A 244 4.96 17.06 -4.47
C ASN A 244 6.22 16.79 -3.64
N ASN A 245 6.03 16.36 -2.39
CA ASN A 245 7.09 16.21 -1.41
C ASN A 245 7.10 14.82 -0.75
N ILE A 246 8.19 14.52 -0.03
CA ILE A 246 8.29 13.40 0.91
C ILE A 246 8.54 13.96 2.30
N VAL A 247 7.83 13.42 3.29
CA VAL A 247 7.90 13.84 4.69
C VAL A 247 8.33 12.67 5.56
N PHE A 248 9.28 12.94 6.45
CA PHE A 248 9.58 12.08 7.59
C PHE A 248 8.83 12.59 8.80
N LEU A 249 8.14 11.68 9.47
CA LEU A 249 7.38 11.91 10.69
C LEU A 249 7.96 11.04 11.79
N ASP A 250 8.25 11.67 12.91
CA ASP A 250 8.53 10.98 14.16
C ASP A 250 7.19 10.64 14.85
N PRO A 251 6.80 9.36 14.96
CA PRO A 251 5.49 9.02 15.51
C PRO A 251 5.38 9.27 17.02
N LEU A 252 6.50 9.46 17.74
CA LEU A 252 6.50 9.73 19.18
C LEU A 252 6.33 11.22 19.47
N THR A 253 7.02 12.08 18.73
CA THR A 253 6.98 13.53 18.95
C THR A 253 6.02 14.26 18.02
N SER A 254 5.50 13.57 17.00
CA SER A 254 4.73 14.15 15.88
C SER A 254 5.50 15.20 15.07
N GLU A 255 6.83 15.25 15.21
CA GLU A 255 7.67 16.16 14.43
C GLU A 255 7.72 15.73 12.97
N LYS A 256 7.48 16.69 12.07
CA LYS A 256 7.48 16.49 10.62
C LYS A 256 8.67 17.21 9.97
N ARG A 257 9.32 16.55 9.03
CA ARG A 257 10.41 17.12 8.23
C ARG A 257 10.24 16.76 6.76
N VAL A 258 10.09 17.77 5.93
CA VAL A 258 10.14 17.61 4.47
C VAL A 258 11.59 17.27 4.07
N VAL A 259 11.78 16.12 3.42
CA VAL A 259 13.11 15.62 3.04
C VAL A 259 13.38 15.67 1.54
N ALA A 260 12.33 15.71 0.72
CA ALA A 260 12.42 15.87 -0.73
C ALA A 260 11.24 16.70 -1.25
N VAL A 261 11.48 17.50 -2.29
CA VAL A 261 10.43 18.23 -3.03
C VAL A 261 10.78 18.17 -4.52
N SER A 262 9.83 17.76 -5.36
CA SER A 262 10.02 17.78 -6.81
C SER A 262 8.68 17.68 -7.55
N ALA A 263 8.24 18.81 -8.12
CA ALA A 263 7.05 18.90 -8.97
C ALA A 263 7.10 17.99 -10.22
N GLU A 264 8.30 17.65 -10.70
CA GLU A 264 8.47 16.76 -11.85
C GLU A 264 8.43 15.27 -11.45
N LYS A 265 9.06 14.92 -10.31
CA LYS A 265 9.35 13.52 -9.95
C LYS A 265 8.39 12.93 -8.94
N LEU A 266 7.76 13.76 -8.10
CA LEU A 266 6.93 13.36 -6.97
C LEU A 266 5.48 13.82 -7.18
N GLN A 267 4.93 13.55 -8.37
CA GLN A 267 3.57 14.00 -8.73
C GLN A 267 2.50 13.21 -7.94
N PHE A 268 2.36 11.92 -8.22
CA PHE A 268 1.58 11.01 -7.39
C PHE A 268 2.49 9.87 -6.91
N VAL A 269 2.88 9.88 -5.64
CA VAL A 269 3.71 8.81 -5.06
C VAL A 269 2.78 7.70 -4.56
N SER A 270 2.64 6.64 -5.36
CA SER A 270 1.67 5.57 -5.14
C SER A 270 2.10 4.55 -4.09
N ASP A 271 3.40 4.33 -3.92
CA ASP A 271 3.93 3.45 -2.88
C ASP A 271 5.30 3.94 -2.39
N ILE A 272 5.57 3.62 -1.12
CA ILE A 272 6.81 3.96 -0.41
C ILE A 272 7.29 2.70 0.29
N LYS A 273 8.58 2.40 0.18
CA LYS A 273 9.21 1.26 0.85
C LYS A 273 10.50 1.64 1.56
N ILE A 274 10.63 1.28 2.83
CA ILE A 274 11.91 1.27 3.54
C ILE A 274 12.41 -0.18 3.56
N THR A 275 13.57 -0.42 2.95
CA THR A 275 14.19 -1.75 2.93
C THR A 275 15.69 -1.59 3.03
N ASN A 276 16.34 -2.36 3.92
CA ASN A 276 17.78 -2.29 4.19
C ASN A 276 18.27 -0.86 4.53
N GLY A 277 17.45 -0.05 5.22
CA GLY A 277 17.76 1.34 5.51
C GLY A 277 17.54 2.32 4.34
N GLU A 278 17.23 1.80 3.16
CA GLU A 278 17.02 2.56 1.93
C GLU A 278 15.54 2.89 1.72
N LEU A 279 15.27 4.10 1.28
CA LEU A 279 13.92 4.53 0.93
C LEU A 279 13.71 4.43 -0.59
N TRP A 280 12.72 3.65 -0.99
CA TRP A 280 12.29 3.45 -2.37
C TRP A 280 10.89 4.03 -2.58
N LEU A 281 10.68 4.66 -3.73
CA LEU A 281 9.44 5.36 -4.07
C LEU A 281 8.98 4.91 -5.45
N ALA A 282 7.69 4.63 -5.58
CA ALA A 282 7.02 4.53 -6.86
C ALA A 282 6.19 5.80 -7.09
N SER A 283 6.46 6.54 -8.17
CA SER A 283 5.68 7.71 -8.55
C SER A 283 5.17 7.60 -9.98
N ASN A 284 3.93 8.02 -10.18
CA ASN A 284 3.29 8.09 -11.47
C ASN A 284 2.61 9.45 -11.67
N ARG A 285 2.01 9.65 -12.85
CA ARG A 285 1.24 10.84 -13.21
C ARG A 285 -0.26 10.54 -13.23
N LEU A 286 -0.81 10.16 -12.07
CA LEU A 286 -2.21 9.75 -11.96
C LEU A 286 -3.20 10.79 -12.53
N GLN A 287 -2.94 12.08 -12.32
CA GLN A 287 -3.78 13.15 -12.88
C GLN A 287 -3.82 13.13 -14.41
N LYS A 288 -2.72 12.77 -15.08
CA LYS A 288 -2.69 12.61 -16.54
C LYS A 288 -3.49 11.39 -16.99
N PHE A 289 -3.43 10.29 -16.23
CA PHE A 289 -4.25 9.12 -16.49
C PHE A 289 -5.74 9.45 -16.36
N TYR A 290 -6.11 10.11 -15.25
CA TYR A 290 -7.48 10.52 -14.96
C TYR A 290 -8.08 11.40 -16.08
N HIS A 291 -7.29 12.35 -16.60
CA HIS A 291 -7.70 13.24 -17.69
C HIS A 291 -7.47 12.67 -19.10
N SER A 292 -7.05 11.41 -19.23
CA SER A 292 -6.71 10.79 -20.53
C SER A 292 -5.69 11.63 -21.35
N SER A 293 -4.75 12.28 -20.67
CA SER A 293 -3.80 13.24 -21.23
C SER A 293 -2.33 12.79 -21.10
N ILE A 294 -2.10 11.48 -20.94
CA ILE A 294 -0.76 10.89 -20.89
C ILE A 294 -0.03 11.10 -22.23
N ASN A 295 1.15 11.71 -22.18
CA ASN A 295 2.07 11.78 -23.31
C ASN A 295 3.09 10.64 -23.22
N SER A 296 3.10 9.73 -24.20
CA SER A 296 4.03 8.60 -24.25
C SER A 296 5.50 8.99 -24.44
N SER A 297 5.77 10.21 -24.90
CA SER A 297 7.13 10.74 -25.03
C SER A 297 7.75 11.16 -23.68
N ASP A 298 6.91 11.34 -22.66
CA ASP A 298 7.35 11.71 -21.32
C ASP A 298 7.65 10.49 -20.44
N THR A 299 8.47 10.69 -19.41
CA THR A 299 8.58 9.73 -18.32
C THR A 299 7.34 9.84 -17.40
N ASN A 300 6.41 8.89 -17.53
CA ASN A 300 5.16 8.87 -16.77
C ASN A 300 5.21 8.02 -15.50
N LEU A 301 6.08 7.01 -15.45
CA LEU A 301 6.26 6.09 -14.33
C LEU A 301 7.72 6.17 -13.84
N ARG A 302 7.92 6.22 -12.53
CA ARG A 302 9.23 6.34 -11.89
C ARG A 302 9.31 5.38 -10.71
N ILE A 303 10.35 4.57 -10.68
CA ILE A 303 10.83 3.90 -9.47
C ILE A 303 12.12 4.60 -9.08
N MET A 304 12.21 5.06 -7.85
CA MET A 304 13.31 5.92 -7.41
C MET A 304 13.80 5.47 -6.05
N LYS A 305 15.12 5.37 -5.90
CA LYS A 305 15.77 5.29 -4.59
C LYS A 305 16.08 6.69 -4.11
N PHE A 306 15.63 7.02 -2.91
CA PHE A 306 16.03 8.24 -2.21
C PHE A 306 17.42 8.04 -1.62
N VAL A 307 18.36 8.86 -2.06
CA VAL A 307 19.71 8.91 -1.50
C VAL A 307 19.84 10.22 -0.74
N SER A 308 19.87 10.12 0.59
CA SER A 308 20.21 11.28 1.40
C SER A 308 21.71 11.52 1.31
N SER A 309 22.13 12.70 0.86
CA SER A 309 23.55 13.08 0.93
C SER A 309 24.01 13.40 2.36
N GLN A 310 23.07 13.56 3.32
CA GLN A 310 23.32 13.88 4.73
C GLN A 310 22.09 13.49 5.57
N LEU A 311 22.14 12.38 6.30
CA LEU A 311 21.32 12.13 7.48
C LEU A 311 22.26 11.92 8.67
#